data_AF-A0A7Z9M8U9-F1
#
_entry.id   AF-A0A7Z9M8U9-F1
#
_cell.length_a   1.000
_cell.length_b   1.000
_cell.length_c   1.000
_cell.angle_alpha   90.00
_cell.angle_beta   90.00
_cell.angle_gamma   90.00
#
_symmetry.space_group_name_H-M   'P 1'
#
loop_
_entity.id
_entity.type
_entity.pdbx_description
1 polymer ?
#
loop_
_entity_poly.entity_id
_entity_poly.type
_entity_poly.pdbx_seq_one_letter_code
_entity_poly.pdbx_strand_id
1 'polypeptide(L)'
;MQQLILKVNKLQQLTSGIKRFEFVSPVGDDLPVFTAGAHLDFHLDNGLIRSYSLANNPEESNRYVTAVLREETGGGGSKYMHDNVSVGDELKVTGPSNNFELAE
;
A
#
# COMPACT_ATOMS: atom_id res chain seq x y z
N MET A 1 13.68 7.76 5.84
CA MET A 1 12.76 6.69 5.35
C MET A 1 13.20 6.30 3.96
N GLN A 2 13.21 5.00 3.63
CA GLN A 2 13.63 4.52 2.31
C GLN A 2 12.53 4.70 1.26
N GLN A 3 12.93 4.82 0.00
CA GLN A 3 12.02 4.74 -1.14
C GLN A 3 12.07 3.34 -1.75
N LEU A 4 10.91 2.83 -2.14
CA LEU A 4 10.76 1.55 -2.82
C LEU A 4 9.92 1.74 -4.08
N ILE A 5 10.16 0.89 -5.07
CA ILE A 5 9.21 0.65 -6.15
C ILE A 5 8.52 -0.66 -5.87
N LEU A 6 7.20 -0.66 -5.90
CA LEU A 6 6.38 -1.82 -5.63
C LEU A 6 5.49 -2.11 -6.83
N LYS A 7 5.42 -3.38 -7.24
CA LYS A 7 4.54 -3.83 -8.31
C LYS A 7 3.24 -4.36 -7.74
N VAL A 8 2.11 -3.96 -8.30
CA VAL A 8 0.79 -4.51 -7.95
C VAL A 8 0.71 -5.96 -8.42
N ASN A 9 0.71 -6.91 -7.48
CA ASN A 9 0.60 -8.33 -7.78
C ASN A 9 -0.86 -8.78 -7.89
N LYS A 10 -1.73 -8.26 -7.02
CA LYS A 10 -3.13 -8.68 -6.94
C LYS A 10 -4.02 -7.57 -6.43
N LEU A 11 -5.19 -7.44 -7.06
CA LEU A 11 -6.30 -6.62 -6.60
C LEU A 11 -7.49 -7.49 -6.24
N GLN A 12 -8.20 -7.16 -5.18
CA GLN A 12 -9.42 -7.87 -4.79
C GLN A 12 -10.44 -6.88 -4.24
N GLN A 13 -11.62 -6.81 -4.86
CA GLN A 13 -12.75 -6.07 -4.30
C GLN A 13 -13.29 -6.84 -3.08
N LEU A 14 -13.24 -6.23 -1.90
CA LEU A 14 -13.72 -6.86 -0.66
C LEU A 14 -15.18 -6.51 -0.35
N THR A 15 -15.56 -5.26 -0.62
CA THR A 15 -16.93 -4.73 -0.48
C THR A 15 -17.22 -3.76 -1.61
N SER A 16 -18.38 -3.09 -1.65
CA SER A 16 -18.62 -2.04 -2.65
C SER A 16 -17.64 -0.86 -2.56
N GLY A 17 -17.09 -0.57 -1.37
CA GLY A 17 -16.22 0.59 -1.13
C GLY A 17 -14.76 0.25 -0.80
N ILE A 18 -14.43 -1.02 -0.51
CA ILE A 18 -13.09 -1.41 -0.06
C ILE A 18 -12.45 -2.35 -1.08
N LYS A 19 -11.24 -1.99 -1.50
CA LYS A 19 -10.40 -2.80 -2.40
C LYS A 19 -9.08 -3.12 -1.70
N ARG A 20 -8.71 -4.40 -1.71
CA ARG A 20 -7.43 -4.90 -1.23
C ARG A 20 -6.41 -4.86 -2.35
N PHE A 21 -5.20 -4.42 -2.01
CA PHE A 21 -4.04 -4.37 -2.88
C PHE A 21 -2.95 -5.24 -2.26
N GLU A 22 -2.32 -6.05 -3.10
CA GLU A 22 -1.12 -6.79 -2.77
C GLU A 22 0.00 -6.30 -3.67
N PHE A 23 1.15 -6.03 -3.04
CA PHE A 23 2.32 -5.50 -3.70
C PHE A 23 3.52 -6.41 -3.46
N VAL A 24 4.38 -6.53 -4.46
CA VAL A 24 5.61 -7.30 -4.42
C VAL A 24 6.76 -6.45 -4.95
N SER A 25 8.00 -6.89 -4.72
CA SER A 25 9.12 -6.30 -5.44
C SER A 25 8.95 -6.53 -6.97
N PRO A 26 9.19 -5.52 -7.81
CA PRO A 26 9.20 -5.70 -9.26
C PRO A 26 10.28 -6.69 -9.73
N VAL A 27 11.40 -6.79 -8.99
CA VAL A 27 12.56 -7.65 -9.32
C VAL A 27 12.60 -8.96 -8.53
N GLY A 28 11.65 -9.17 -7.62
CA GLY A 28 11.44 -10.44 -6.91
C GLY A 28 12.31 -10.69 -5.69
N ASP A 29 13.00 -9.66 -5.18
CA ASP A 29 13.67 -9.69 -3.88
C ASP A 29 12.70 -9.50 -2.72
N ASP A 30 13.19 -9.83 -1.51
CA ASP A 30 12.46 -9.62 -0.26
C ASP A 30 12.26 -8.13 0.04
N LEU A 31 11.06 -7.79 0.49
CA LEU A 31 10.73 -6.46 0.99
C LEU A 31 11.21 -6.32 2.45
N PRO A 32 11.53 -5.09 2.89
CA PRO A 32 11.85 -4.83 4.30
C PRO A 32 10.75 -5.35 5.24
N VAL A 33 11.14 -5.99 6.33
CA VAL A 33 10.17 -6.35 7.38
C VAL A 33 9.61 -5.09 8.04
N PHE A 34 8.42 -5.20 8.63
CA PHE A 34 7.78 -4.12 9.36
C PHE A 34 7.29 -4.60 10.73
N THR A 35 6.72 -3.69 11.53
CA THR A 35 6.05 -4.03 12.79
C THR A 35 4.57 -3.66 12.72
N ALA A 36 3.73 -4.33 13.51
CA ALA A 36 2.29 -4.04 13.53
C ALA A 36 2.03 -2.54 13.80
N GLY A 37 1.15 -1.93 13.01
CA GLY A 37 0.88 -0.48 13.00
C GLY A 37 1.58 0.29 11.88
N ALA A 38 2.54 -0.33 11.17
CA ALA A 38 3.25 0.34 10.09
C ALA A 38 2.37 0.69 8.87
N HIS A 39 2.80 1.70 8.11
CA HIS A 39 2.19 2.17 6.88
C HIS A 39 3.24 2.49 5.81
N LEU A 40 2.76 2.66 4.58
CA LEU A 40 3.51 3.16 3.43
C LEU A 40 2.85 4.43 2.91
N ASP A 41 3.68 5.39 2.46
CA ASP A 41 3.23 6.57 1.74
C ASP A 41 3.33 6.31 0.23
N PHE A 42 2.19 6.23 -0.45
CA PHE A 42 2.09 6.01 -1.90
C PHE A 42 2.14 7.34 -2.64
N HIS A 43 3.06 7.46 -3.60
CA HIS A 43 3.19 8.61 -4.49
C HIS A 43 2.42 8.32 -5.77
N LEU A 44 1.29 9.00 -5.96
CA LEU A 44 0.38 8.78 -7.08
C LEU A 44 0.74 9.73 -8.25
N ASP A 45 0.52 9.31 -9.49
CA ASP A 45 0.92 10.11 -10.68
C ASP A 45 0.14 11.43 -10.81
N ASN A 46 -1.01 11.54 -10.13
CA ASN A 46 -1.74 12.80 -10.03
C ASN A 46 -1.13 13.79 -9.00
N GLY A 47 0.07 13.49 -8.47
CA GLY A 47 0.81 14.32 -7.54
C GLY A 47 0.37 14.20 -6.08
N LEU A 48 -0.62 13.35 -5.78
CA LEU A 48 -1.07 13.12 -4.40
C LEU A 48 -0.19 12.09 -3.70
N ILE A 49 -0.03 12.28 -2.39
CA ILE A 49 0.58 11.27 -1.51
C ILE A 49 -0.49 10.75 -0.55
N ARG A 50 -0.59 9.44 -0.38
CA ARG A 50 -1.52 8.82 0.59
C ARG A 50 -0.84 7.74 1.41
N SER A 51 -1.06 7.79 2.71
CA SER A 51 -0.57 6.81 3.66
C SER A 51 -1.60 5.70 3.83
N TYR A 52 -1.18 4.44 3.65
CA TYR A 52 -2.02 3.28 3.93
C TYR A 52 -1.29 2.29 4.83
N SER A 53 -1.99 1.82 5.87
CA SER A 53 -1.47 0.82 6.80
C SER A 53 -1.25 -0.52 6.10
N LEU A 54 -0.22 -1.23 6.56
CA LEU A 54 0.05 -2.61 6.18
C LEU A 54 -0.86 -3.55 6.97
N ALA A 55 -1.40 -4.55 6.28
CA ALA A 55 -2.48 -5.41 6.75
C ALA A 55 -2.18 -6.92 6.61
N ASN A 56 -0.93 -7.29 6.33
CA ASN A 56 -0.44 -8.68 6.37
C ASN A 56 0.42 -8.93 7.62
N ASN A 57 0.83 -10.19 7.82
CA ASN A 57 1.75 -10.57 8.89
C ASN A 57 3.07 -9.79 8.72
N PRO A 58 3.56 -9.07 9.75
CA PRO A 58 4.80 -8.30 9.67
C PRO A 58 6.07 -9.12 9.38
N GLU A 59 6.01 -10.45 9.60
CA GLU A 59 7.09 -11.39 9.27
C GLU A 59 7.10 -11.81 7.78
N GLU A 60 6.06 -11.51 7.01
CA GLU A 60 6.05 -11.76 5.56
C GLU A 60 6.88 -10.71 4.81
N SER A 61 8.02 -11.11 4.26
CA SER A 61 8.90 -10.26 3.43
C SER A 61 8.56 -10.31 1.94
N ASN A 62 7.84 -11.34 1.48
CA ASN A 62 7.60 -11.56 0.05
C ASN A 62 6.52 -10.62 -0.54
N ARG A 63 5.76 -9.92 0.31
CA ARG A 63 4.70 -9.00 -0.13
C ARG A 63 4.32 -7.99 0.95
N TYR A 64 3.67 -6.94 0.49
CA TYR A 64 2.89 -6.03 1.33
C TYR A 64 1.42 -6.06 0.93
N VAL A 65 0.53 -5.87 1.91
CA VAL A 65 -0.91 -5.85 1.69
C VAL A 65 -1.51 -4.62 2.33
N THR A 66 -2.41 -3.95 1.63
CA THR A 66 -3.26 -2.89 2.20
C THR A 66 -4.71 -3.02 1.73
N ALA A 67 -5.62 -2.36 2.44
CA ALA A 67 -7.03 -2.26 2.09
C ALA A 67 -7.44 -0.78 2.06
N VAL A 68 -7.86 -0.31 0.88
CA VAL A 68 -8.18 1.10 0.65
C VAL A 68 -9.70 1.27 0.60
N LEU A 69 -10.24 2.07 1.52
CA LEU A 69 -11.60 2.58 1.43
C LEU A 69 -11.66 3.68 0.37
N ARG A 70 -12.61 3.57 -0.57
CA ARG A 70 -12.94 4.61 -1.54
C ARG A 70 -13.75 5.69 -0.85
N GLU A 71 -13.20 6.90 -0.80
CA GLU A 71 -13.91 8.07 -0.30
C GLU A 71 -14.33 8.95 -1.46
N GLU A 72 -15.64 9.07 -1.70
CA GLU A 72 -16.19 9.83 -2.84
C GLU A 72 -16.00 11.34 -2.70
N THR A 73 -16.05 11.87 -1.47
CA THR A 73 -15.91 13.30 -1.17
C THR A 73 -14.53 13.67 -0.62
N GLY A 74 -13.59 12.72 -0.62
CA GLY A 74 -12.24 12.93 -0.11
C GLY A 74 -11.33 13.68 -1.08
N GLY A 75 -10.05 13.82 -0.70
CA GLY A 75 -9.04 14.51 -1.52
C GLY A 75 -8.59 13.75 -2.78
N GLY A 76 -9.39 12.85 -3.35
CA GLY A 76 -9.16 12.17 -4.62
C GLY A 76 -8.18 10.98 -4.62
N GLY A 77 -7.30 10.85 -3.62
CA GLY A 77 -6.26 9.80 -3.61
C GLY A 77 -6.80 8.37 -3.53
N SER A 78 -7.79 8.10 -2.67
CA SER A 78 -8.40 6.76 -2.60
C SER A 78 -9.19 6.42 -3.86
N LYS A 79 -9.87 7.41 -4.46
CA LYS A 79 -10.53 7.26 -5.76
C LYS A 79 -9.52 6.89 -6.85
N TYR A 80 -8.37 7.58 -6.90
CA TYR A 80 -7.29 7.27 -7.84
C TYR A 80 -6.77 5.84 -7.67
N MET A 81 -6.49 5.41 -6.43
CA MET A 81 -6.11 4.03 -6.15
C MET A 81 -7.12 3.02 -6.69
N HIS A 82 -8.42 3.34 -6.61
CA HIS A 82 -9.47 2.46 -7.10
C HIS A 82 -9.64 2.47 -8.62
N ASP A 83 -9.53 3.63 -9.26
CA ASP A 83 -9.90 3.84 -10.68
C ASP A 83 -8.72 3.73 -11.64
N ASN A 84 -7.50 3.98 -11.16
CA ASN A 84 -6.32 4.14 -12.02
C ASN A 84 -5.22 3.10 -11.80
N VAL A 85 -5.22 2.40 -10.66
CA VAL A 85 -4.21 1.39 -10.34
C VAL A 85 -4.71 0.00 -10.71
N SER A 86 -3.92 -0.70 -11.51
CA SER A 86 -4.18 -2.03 -12.06
C SER A 86 -3.08 -3.04 -11.67
N VAL A 87 -3.37 -4.33 -11.81
CA VAL A 87 -2.35 -5.38 -11.65
C VAL A 87 -1.24 -5.19 -12.69
N GLY A 88 0.01 -5.28 -12.24
CA GLY A 88 1.20 -5.05 -13.06
C GLY A 88 1.77 -3.64 -12.95
N ASP A 89 0.99 -2.66 -12.48
CA ASP A 89 1.47 -1.29 -12.30
C ASP A 89 2.56 -1.22 -11.24
N GLU A 90 3.51 -0.31 -11.43
CA GLU A 90 4.55 0.00 -10.46
C GLU A 90 4.27 1.33 -9.77
N LEU A 91 4.28 1.31 -8.45
CA LEU A 91 4.05 2.49 -7.63
C LEU A 91 5.30 2.80 -6.81
N LYS A 92 5.62 4.09 -6.75
CA LYS A 92 6.64 4.59 -5.84
C LYS A 92 6.06 4.75 -4.45
N VAL A 93 6.76 4.24 -3.44
CA VAL A 93 6.37 4.39 -2.03
C VAL A 93 7.53 4.86 -1.15
N THR A 94 7.19 5.48 -0.02
CA THR A 94 8.12 5.73 1.10
C THR A 94 7.71 4.86 2.30
N GLY A 95 8.68 4.21 2.96
CA GLY A 95 8.45 3.37 4.14
C GLY A 95 9.05 1.96 3.99
N PRO A 96 8.63 0.99 4.83
CA PRO A 96 7.61 1.10 5.88
C PRO A 96 8.01 2.02 7.04
N SER A 97 7.02 2.68 7.65
CA SER A 97 7.17 3.56 8.82
C SER A 97 6.09 3.26 9.84
N ASN A 98 6.40 3.35 11.13
CA ASN A 98 5.43 3.07 12.19
C ASN A 98 5.32 4.25 13.16
N ASN A 99 4.14 4.89 13.16
CA ASN A 99 3.79 5.96 14.10
C ASN A 99 2.70 5.48 15.09
N PHE A 100 2.42 4.18 15.11
CA PHE A 100 1.39 3.52 15.91
C PHE A 100 1.92 2.18 16.41
N GLU A 101 3.08 2.23 17.07
CA GLU A 101 3.70 1.05 17.65
C GLU A 101 2.82 0.48 18.77
N LEU A 102 2.74 -0.86 18.84
CA LEU A 102 2.04 -1.53 19.93
C LEU A 102 2.83 -1.37 21.22
N ALA A 103 2.12 -1.01 22.30
CA ALA A 103 2.71 -0.98 23.63
C ALA A 103 2.88 -2.40 24.17
N GLU A 104 4.01 -2.58 24.87
CA GLU A 104 4.36 -3.67 25.80
C GLU A 104 3.20 -4.20 26.65
#